data_AF-A0A7C2W1C9-F1
#
_entry.id   AF-A0A7C2W1C9-F1
#
_cell.length_a   1.000
_cell.length_b   1.000
_cell.length_c   1.000
_cell.angle_alpha   90.00
_cell.angle_beta   90.00
_cell.angle_gamma   90.00
#
_symmetry.space_group_name_H-M   'P 1'
#
loop_
_entity.id
_entity.type
_entity.pdbx_description
1 polymer ?
#
loop_
_entity_poly.entity_id
_entity_poly.type
_entity_poly.pdbx_seq_one_letter_code
_entity_poly.pdbx_strand_id
1 'polypeptide(L)'
;MKFLGSKACEPCHKYSYGLWSKKPHANAMASLVKVGSQYDPECVVCHVVGMKYEGGYVNEEQTPYLNHIGCESCHGPGSAHVSDPSSVRTIGDATAVCKTCHTPEKSTGYAGHEAEYMQKIVHWPEP
;
A
#
# COMPACT_ATOMS: atom_id res chain seq x y z
N MET A 1 -8.29 12.11 -9.82
CA MET A 1 -7.45 10.91 -9.59
C MET A 1 -8.18 10.00 -8.62
N LYS A 2 -8.18 8.69 -8.85
CA LYS A 2 -8.87 7.70 -8.01
C LYS A 2 -7.95 6.51 -7.74
N PHE A 3 -8.17 5.86 -6.60
CA PHE A 3 -7.54 4.59 -6.27
C PHE A 3 -8.35 3.45 -6.90
N LEU A 4 -7.67 2.51 -7.55
CA LEU A 4 -8.28 1.39 -8.28
C LEU A 4 -8.10 0.04 -7.56
N GLY A 5 -7.25 -0.01 -6.54
CA GLY A 5 -6.84 -1.22 -5.85
C GLY A 5 -5.77 -2.00 -6.62
N SER A 6 -4.95 -2.77 -5.90
CA SER A 6 -3.82 -3.51 -6.47
C SER A 6 -4.21 -4.47 -7.60
N LYS A 7 -5.45 -4.97 -7.63
CA LYS A 7 -5.93 -5.87 -8.68
C LYS A 7 -5.92 -5.22 -10.06
N ALA A 8 -6.14 -3.91 -10.15
CA ALA A 8 -6.07 -3.17 -11.41
C ALA A 8 -4.64 -3.14 -12.00
N CYS A 9 -3.61 -3.33 -11.17
CA CYS A 9 -2.21 -3.34 -11.58
C CYS A 9 -1.76 -4.69 -12.17
N GLU A 10 -2.40 -5.79 -11.77
CA GLU A 10 -2.00 -7.16 -12.11
C GLU A 10 -1.88 -7.44 -13.62
N PRO A 11 -2.81 -7.00 -14.50
CA PRO A 11 -2.77 -7.37 -15.92
C PRO A 11 -1.47 -6.97 -16.62
N CYS A 12 -0.91 -5.80 -16.25
CA CYS A 12 0.35 -5.26 -16.80
C CYS A 12 1.57 -5.62 -15.93
N HIS A 13 1.41 -5.71 -14.60
CA HIS A 13 2.49 -5.92 -13.64
C HIS A 13 2.39 -7.27 -12.92
N LYS A 14 2.19 -8.37 -13.67
CA LYS A 14 1.98 -9.72 -13.13
C LYS A 14 3.07 -10.16 -12.15
N TYR A 15 4.34 -9.92 -12.51
CA TYR A 15 5.50 -10.29 -11.68
C TYR A 15 5.47 -9.57 -10.32
N SER A 16 5.43 -8.24 -10.35
CA SER A 16 5.44 -7.41 -9.14
C SER A 16 4.21 -7.67 -8.27
N TYR A 17 3.03 -7.83 -8.88
CA TYR A 17 1.80 -8.21 -8.18
C TYR A 17 1.94 -9.59 -7.50
N GLY A 18 2.50 -10.58 -8.19
CA GLY A 18 2.74 -11.92 -7.66
C GLY A 18 3.73 -11.94 -6.49
N LEU A 19 4.69 -11.02 -6.45
CA LEU A 19 5.57 -10.83 -5.30
C LEU A 19 4.87 -10.11 -4.16
N TRP A 20 4.21 -8.98 -4.42
CA TRP A 20 3.50 -8.17 -3.43
C TRP A 20 2.40 -8.96 -2.71
N SER A 21 1.59 -9.74 -3.45
CA SER A 21 0.44 -10.48 -2.90
C SER A 21 0.81 -11.50 -1.81
N LYS A 22 2.09 -11.90 -1.74
CA LYS A 22 2.62 -12.83 -0.73
C LYS A 22 3.20 -12.12 0.50
N LYS A 23 3.24 -10.78 0.51
CA LYS A 23 3.87 -9.97 1.57
C LYS A 23 2.84 -9.53 2.62
N PRO A 24 3.29 -9.15 3.83
CA PRO A 24 2.40 -8.71 4.90
C PRO A 24 1.46 -7.54 4.51
N HIS A 25 1.94 -6.59 3.71
CA HIS A 25 1.12 -5.46 3.25
C HIS A 25 -0.14 -5.89 2.50
N ALA A 26 -0.08 -6.96 1.71
CA ALA A 26 -1.23 -7.50 0.99
C ALA A 26 -2.28 -8.17 1.91
N ASN A 27 -2.00 -8.29 3.21
CA ASN A 27 -2.89 -8.89 4.22
C ASN A 27 -3.10 -7.95 5.43
N ALA A 28 -2.84 -6.65 5.27
CA ALA A 28 -2.76 -5.71 6.39
C ALA A 28 -4.04 -5.65 7.24
N MET A 29 -5.24 -5.55 6.65
CA MET A 29 -6.48 -5.53 7.45
C MET A 29 -6.71 -6.83 8.22
N ALA A 30 -6.30 -7.97 7.66
CA ALA A 30 -6.45 -9.25 8.36
C ALA A 30 -5.67 -9.27 9.69
N SER A 31 -4.58 -8.50 9.84
CA SER A 31 -3.90 -8.38 11.13
C SER A 31 -4.71 -7.58 12.16
N LEU A 32 -5.46 -6.55 11.73
CA LEU A 32 -6.32 -5.78 12.62
C LEU A 32 -7.55 -6.59 13.06
N VAL A 33 -8.17 -7.33 12.13
CA VAL A 33 -9.31 -8.20 12.43
C VAL A 33 -8.97 -9.23 13.51
N LYS A 34 -7.75 -9.81 13.45
CA LYS A 34 -7.28 -10.79 14.43
C LYS A 34 -7.22 -10.26 15.87
N VAL A 35 -7.01 -8.95 16.04
CA VAL A 35 -6.88 -8.30 17.36
C VAL A 35 -8.08 -7.41 17.71
N GLY A 36 -9.10 -7.36 16.85
CA GLY A 36 -10.31 -6.57 17.09
C GLY A 36 -10.16 -5.06 16.83
N SER A 37 -9.11 -4.61 16.12
CA SER A 37 -8.81 -3.19 15.88
C SER A 37 -9.23 -2.69 14.49
N GLN A 38 -9.96 -3.48 13.70
CA GLN A 38 -10.34 -3.16 12.32
C GLN A 38 -11.31 -1.97 12.18
N TYR A 39 -11.88 -1.49 13.29
CA TYR A 39 -12.77 -0.33 13.32
C TYR A 39 -12.12 0.90 13.96
N ASP A 40 -10.89 0.76 14.48
CA ASP A 40 -10.17 1.88 15.06
C ASP A 40 -9.49 2.69 13.94
N PRO A 41 -9.90 3.94 13.70
CA PRO A 41 -9.32 4.76 12.65
C PRO A 41 -7.81 5.04 12.85
N GLU A 42 -7.31 5.00 14.08
CA GLU A 42 -5.87 5.19 14.36
C GLU A 42 -5.01 4.03 13.83
N CYS A 43 -5.60 2.83 13.81
CA CYS A 43 -5.02 1.61 13.27
C CYS A 43 -5.28 1.48 11.76
N VAL A 44 -6.55 1.64 11.35
CA VAL A 44 -7.00 1.40 9.97
C VAL A 44 -6.25 2.28 8.97
N VAL A 45 -5.92 3.52 9.34
CA VAL A 45 -5.26 4.48 8.46
C VAL A 45 -3.91 4.01 7.89
N CYS A 46 -3.24 3.07 8.57
CA CYS A 46 -1.98 2.46 8.14
C CYS A 46 -2.15 1.04 7.57
N HIS A 47 -3.38 0.54 7.46
CA HIS A 47 -3.69 -0.83 7.01
C HIS A 47 -4.57 -0.88 5.76
N VAL A 48 -4.87 0.27 5.16
CA VAL A 48 -5.70 0.43 3.95
C VAL A 48 -5.07 1.43 2.98
N VAL A 49 -5.58 1.48 1.75
CA VAL A 49 -5.13 2.45 0.75
C VAL A 49 -5.91 3.77 0.89
N GLY A 50 -5.19 4.87 1.10
CA GLY A 50 -5.70 6.20 0.77
C GLY A 50 -6.80 6.75 1.68
N MET A 51 -7.01 6.22 2.90
CA MET A 51 -8.11 6.65 3.80
C MET A 51 -8.25 8.17 4.02
N LYS A 52 -7.12 8.91 3.98
CA LYS A 52 -7.09 10.37 4.15
C LYS A 52 -7.35 11.16 2.87
N TYR A 53 -7.60 10.49 1.75
CA TYR A 53 -7.70 11.09 0.42
C TYR A 53 -9.04 10.78 -0.23
N GLU A 54 -9.52 11.71 -1.05
CA GLU A 54 -10.70 11.49 -1.85
C GLU A 54 -10.51 10.28 -2.79
N GLY A 55 -11.52 9.40 -2.81
CA GLY A 55 -11.48 8.17 -3.61
C GLY A 55 -10.62 7.05 -3.03
N GLY A 56 -10.11 7.19 -1.80
CA GLY A 56 -9.45 6.12 -1.04
C GLY A 56 -10.43 5.22 -0.28
N TYR A 57 -9.90 4.40 0.63
CA TYR A 57 -10.69 3.48 1.45
C TYR A 57 -11.69 4.23 2.34
N VAL A 58 -12.95 3.77 2.33
CA VAL A 58 -14.03 4.26 3.19
C VAL A 58 -14.44 3.18 4.20
N ASN A 59 -14.85 2.00 3.72
CA ASN A 59 -15.18 0.84 4.54
C ASN A 59 -15.22 -0.44 3.66
N GLU A 60 -15.42 -1.59 4.30
CA GLU A 60 -15.51 -2.91 3.64
C GLU A 60 -16.72 -3.04 2.69
N GLU A 61 -17.77 -2.23 2.84
CA GLU A 61 -18.95 -2.27 1.96
C GLU A 61 -18.70 -1.48 0.66
N GLN A 62 -18.12 -0.29 0.77
CA GLN A 62 -17.98 0.66 -0.33
C GLN A 62 -16.67 0.46 -1.11
N THR A 63 -15.59 0.13 -0.43
CA THR A 63 -14.24 0.03 -1.02
C THR A 63 -13.48 -1.20 -0.53
N PRO A 64 -14.03 -2.41 -0.60
CA PRO A 64 -13.35 -3.63 -0.12
C PRO A 64 -12.02 -3.88 -0.84
N TYR A 65 -11.88 -3.42 -2.09
CA TYR A 65 -10.66 -3.58 -2.88
C TYR A 65 -9.48 -2.68 -2.44
N LEU A 66 -9.71 -1.77 -1.47
CA LEU A 66 -8.70 -0.88 -0.88
C LEU A 66 -8.36 -1.26 0.57
N ASN A 67 -8.87 -2.38 1.07
CA ASN A 67 -8.77 -2.76 2.48
C ASN A 67 -7.41 -3.34 2.91
N HIS A 68 -6.36 -3.22 2.10
CA HIS A 68 -5.00 -3.66 2.44
C HIS A 68 -3.99 -2.59 2.03
N ILE A 69 -2.73 -2.72 2.44
CA ILE A 69 -1.67 -1.88 1.89
C ILE A 69 -1.29 -2.38 0.50
N GLY A 70 -1.75 -1.63 -0.50
CA GLY A 70 -1.67 -1.96 -1.91
C GLY A 70 -0.58 -1.22 -2.68
N CYS A 71 -0.51 -1.48 -3.99
CA CYS A 71 0.42 -0.82 -4.91
C CYS A 71 0.33 0.71 -4.77
N GLU A 72 -0.89 1.22 -4.67
CA GLU A 72 -1.17 2.65 -4.68
C GLU A 72 -0.85 3.34 -3.33
N SER A 73 -0.58 2.59 -2.26
CA SER A 73 -0.05 3.16 -1.01
C SER A 73 1.38 3.68 -1.18
N CYS A 74 2.16 3.08 -2.08
CA CYS A 74 3.54 3.50 -2.38
C CYS A 74 3.61 4.32 -3.69
N HIS A 75 2.95 3.83 -4.74
CA HIS A 75 3.01 4.42 -6.08
C HIS A 75 2.01 5.57 -6.29
N GLY A 76 1.02 5.73 -5.41
CA GLY A 76 -0.05 6.72 -5.51
C GLY A 76 -1.23 6.23 -6.37
N PRO A 77 -2.27 7.07 -6.57
CA PRO A 77 -3.49 6.70 -7.27
C PRO A 77 -3.22 6.31 -8.74
N GLY A 78 -3.65 5.12 -9.15
CA GLY A 78 -3.33 4.53 -10.45
C GLY A 78 -4.26 4.92 -11.59
N SER A 79 -5.35 5.65 -11.35
CA SER A 79 -6.39 5.88 -12.38
C SER A 79 -5.87 6.50 -13.68
N ALA A 80 -4.92 7.43 -13.60
CA ALA A 80 -4.31 8.05 -14.78
C ALA A 80 -3.39 7.06 -15.50
N HIS A 81 -2.53 6.36 -14.76
CA HIS A 81 -1.59 5.39 -15.31
C HIS A 81 -2.27 4.19 -16.00
N VAL A 82 -3.37 3.69 -15.45
CA VAL A 82 -4.13 2.60 -16.07
C VAL A 82 -4.78 3.06 -17.38
N SER A 83 -5.21 4.32 -17.47
CA SER A 83 -5.81 4.88 -18.69
C SER A 83 -4.77 5.22 -19.75
N ASP A 84 -3.58 5.66 -19.31
CA ASP A 84 -2.44 6.02 -20.13
C ASP A 84 -1.16 5.50 -19.46
N PRO A 85 -0.59 4.37 -19.95
CA PRO A 85 0.63 3.79 -19.38
C PRO A 85 1.85 4.73 -19.37
N SER A 86 1.86 5.78 -20.20
CA SER A 86 2.93 6.79 -20.20
C SER A 86 2.81 7.78 -19.03
N SER A 87 1.64 7.85 -18.40
CA SER A 87 1.37 8.64 -17.19
C SER A 87 1.95 7.96 -15.94
N VAL A 88 3.27 7.82 -15.90
CA VAL A 88 4.01 7.24 -14.79
C VAL A 88 4.31 8.31 -13.75
N ARG A 89 4.01 8.02 -12.48
CA ARG A 89 4.44 8.84 -11.36
C ARG A 89 5.76 8.32 -10.79
N THR A 90 6.80 9.15 -10.84
CA THR A 90 8.06 8.84 -10.16
C THR A 90 7.89 9.02 -8.65
N ILE A 91 8.18 7.98 -7.89
CA ILE A 91 8.34 8.10 -6.44
C ILE A 91 9.71 8.76 -6.22
N GLY A 92 9.72 9.98 -5.69
CA GLY A 92 10.97 10.70 -5.40
C GLY A 92 11.76 10.03 -4.27
N ASP A 93 11.29 10.19 -3.03
CA ASP A 93 11.83 9.49 -1.87
C ASP A 93 10.90 8.34 -1.47
N ALA A 94 11.30 7.12 -1.78
CA ALA A 94 10.56 5.91 -1.39
C ALA A 94 10.48 5.75 0.14
N THR A 95 11.51 6.17 0.87
CA THR A 95 11.57 6.06 2.34
C THR A 95 10.56 6.99 3.01
N ALA A 96 10.35 8.19 2.46
CA ALA A 96 9.34 9.12 2.96
C ALA A 96 7.94 8.49 2.94
N VAL A 97 7.61 7.72 1.89
CA VAL A 97 6.31 7.04 1.81
C VAL A 97 6.17 5.98 2.89
N CYS A 98 7.21 5.19 3.15
CA CYS A 98 7.21 4.20 4.24
C CYS A 98 6.96 4.85 5.62
N LYS A 99 7.60 6.00 5.87
CA LYS A 99 7.51 6.75 7.14
C LYS A 99 6.15 7.40 7.39
N THR A 100 5.23 7.41 6.42
CA THR A 100 3.84 7.82 6.66
C THR A 100 3.09 6.88 7.62
N CYS A 101 3.50 5.62 7.68
CA CYS A 101 2.93 4.58 8.54
C CYS A 101 3.95 4.05 9.55
N HIS A 102 5.20 3.87 9.12
CA HIS A 102 6.25 3.34 9.98
C HIS A 102 6.95 4.45 10.77
N THR A 103 6.26 4.98 11.78
CA THR A 103 6.85 5.86 12.80
C THR A 103 7.23 5.06 14.05
N PRO A 104 8.09 5.59 14.95
CA PRO A 104 8.43 4.92 16.20
C PRO A 104 7.22 4.53 17.05
N GLU A 105 6.14 5.31 16.99
CA GLU A 105 4.90 5.10 17.76
C GLU A 105 4.02 4.01 17.14
N LYS A 106 4.04 3.86 15.82
CA LYS A 106 3.13 2.98 15.07
C LYS A 106 3.76 1.66 14.62
N SER A 107 5.09 1.61 14.53
CA SER A 107 5.82 0.45 14.03
C SER A 107 7.11 0.25 14.79
N THR A 108 7.06 -0.54 15.86
CA THR A 108 8.26 -0.94 16.59
C THR A 108 9.19 -1.76 15.69
N GLY A 109 10.48 -1.45 15.71
CA GLY A 109 11.51 -2.17 14.95
C GLY A 109 11.73 -1.73 13.49
N TYR A 110 10.99 -0.74 12.96
CA TYR A 110 11.30 -0.17 11.64
C TYR A 110 12.41 0.89 11.72
N ALA A 111 12.38 1.75 12.74
CA ALA A 111 13.36 2.82 12.92
C ALA A 111 14.77 2.25 13.06
N GLY A 112 15.71 2.69 12.21
CA GLY A 112 17.08 2.19 12.15
C GLY A 112 17.28 0.97 11.24
N HIS A 113 16.20 0.41 10.68
CA HIS A 113 16.22 -0.78 9.82
C HIS A 113 15.62 -0.50 8.42
N GLU A 114 15.45 0.76 8.02
CA GLU A 114 14.72 1.14 6.80
C GLU A 114 15.25 0.44 5.54
N ALA A 115 16.56 0.36 5.38
CA ALA A 115 17.18 -0.32 4.25
C ALA A 115 16.88 -1.83 4.23
N GLU A 116 16.90 -2.48 5.39
CA GLU A 116 16.57 -3.92 5.52
C GLU A 116 15.12 -4.20 5.14
N TYR A 117 14.19 -3.36 5.61
CA TYR A 117 12.77 -3.50 5.28
C TYR A 117 12.47 -3.17 3.82
N MET A 118 13.19 -2.21 3.22
CA MET A 118 13.08 -1.93 1.78
C MET A 118 13.41 -3.18 0.95
N GLN A 119 14.47 -3.92 1.31
CA GLN A 119 14.86 -5.15 0.62
C GLN A 119 13.77 -6.23 0.66
N LYS A 120 12.94 -6.26 1.72
CA LYS A 120 11.85 -7.24 1.85
C LYS A 120 10.70 -7.00 0.86
N ILE A 121 10.56 -5.78 0.33
CA ILE A 121 9.48 -5.38 -0.57
C ILE A 121 9.91 -5.19 -2.02
N VAL A 122 11.20 -5.41 -2.33
CA VAL A 122 11.71 -5.37 -3.70
C VAL A 122 10.84 -6.25 -4.60
N HIS A 123 10.24 -5.62 -5.60
CA HIS A 123 9.37 -6.24 -6.59
C HIS A 123 9.61 -5.69 -8.00
N TRP A 124 10.67 -4.88 -8.14
CA TRP A 124 11.24 -4.44 -9.40
C TRP A 124 12.47 -5.29 -9.72
N PRO A 125 12.87 -5.40 -10.99
CA PRO A 125 14.17 -5.99 -11.33
C PRO A 125 15.28 -5.17 -10.65
N GLU A 126 16.22 -5.84 -9.98
CA GLU A 126 17.49 -5.19 -9.67
C GLU A 126 18.23 -4.91 -10.99
N PRO A 127 19.00 -3.80 -11.08
CA PRO A 127 19.79 -3.48 -12.27
C PRO A 127 20.78 -4.58 -12.66
#